data_AF-X1SHF7-F1
#
_entry.id   AF-X1SHF7-F1
#
_cell.length_a   1.000
_cell.length_b   1.000
_cell.length_c   1.000
_cell.angle_alpha   90.00
_cell.angle_beta   90.00
_cell.angle_gamma   90.00
#
_symmetry.space_group_name_H-M   'P 1'
#
loop_
_entity.id
_entity.type
_entity.pdbx_description
1 polymer ?
#
loop_
_entity_poly.entity_id
_entity_poly.type
_entity_poly.pdbx_seq_one_letter_code
_entity_poly.pdbx_strand_id
1 'polypeptide(L)'
;MLKWLTESIAFTVDYEEVVNDVLAGMSGKNRVIKFLGSPTHTNMNVRAYRDAEQIVDVAVTLFTDYFTLLPVDIPLAEGQLFKAGFKMTAAGTTTRLLIVGYEETG
;
A
#
# COMPACT_ATOMS: atom_id res chain seq x y z
N MET A 1 -5.04 -18.53 1.54
CA MET A 1 -6.23 -17.85 2.13
C MET A 1 -5.97 -16.36 2.08
N LEU A 2 -6.98 -15.56 1.71
CA LEU A 2 -6.87 -14.10 1.72
C LEU A 2 -6.81 -13.58 3.16
N LYS A 3 -5.82 -12.73 3.43
CA LYS A 3 -5.54 -12.08 4.71
C LYS A 3 -5.55 -10.56 4.51
N TRP A 4 -5.87 -9.83 5.58
CA TRP A 4 -6.00 -8.38 5.55
C TRP A 4 -5.19 -7.75 6.68
N LEU A 5 -4.60 -6.60 6.39
CA LEU A 5 -4.02 -5.72 7.40
C LEU A 5 -4.35 -4.26 7.07
N THR A 6 -4.19 -3.40 8.07
CA THR A 6 -4.30 -1.96 7.90
C THR A 6 -3.06 -1.30 8.49
N GLU A 7 -2.45 -0.42 7.72
CA GLU A 7 -1.25 0.32 8.09
C GLU A 7 -1.59 1.80 8.29
N SER A 8 -1.11 2.39 9.38
CA SER A 8 -1.28 3.81 9.67
C SER A 8 -0.06 4.59 9.19
N ILE A 9 -0.26 5.44 8.17
CA ILE A 9 0.78 6.25 7.56
C ILE A 9 0.67 7.68 8.09
N ALA A 10 1.67 8.14 8.84
CA ALA A 10 1.71 9.47 9.43
C ALA A 10 2.55 10.42 8.56
N PHE A 11 1.95 11.55 8.18
CA PHE A 11 2.60 12.65 7.49
C PHE A 11 3.01 13.71 8.49
N THR A 12 4.30 14.06 8.49
CA THR A 12 4.85 15.06 9.41
C THR A 12 5.35 16.31 8.70
N VAL A 13 5.56 16.22 7.38
CA VAL A 13 5.92 17.37 6.54
C VAL A 13 5.04 17.43 5.28
N ASP A 14 4.99 18.62 4.68
CA ASP A 14 4.17 18.89 3.50
C ASP A 14 4.77 18.26 2.24
N TYR A 15 3.91 17.84 1.30
CA TYR A 15 4.31 17.23 0.00
C TYR A 15 5.18 15.97 0.13
N GLU A 16 5.11 15.30 1.27
CA GLU A 16 5.92 14.12 1.57
C GLU A 16 5.40 12.88 0.83
N GLU A 17 6.33 11.99 0.47
CA GLU A 17 6.01 10.59 0.25
C GLU A 17 6.43 9.80 1.49
N VAL A 18 5.47 9.14 2.12
CA VAL A 18 5.69 8.28 3.28
C VAL A 18 5.26 6.87 2.90
N VAL A 19 6.21 5.93 2.95
CA VAL A 19 5.98 4.51 2.74
C VAL A 19 6.58 3.72 3.88
N ASN A 20 5.84 2.72 4.37
CA ASN A 20 6.28 1.83 5.43
C ASN A 20 6.61 0.45 4.86
N ASP A 21 7.41 -0.30 5.60
CA ASP A 21 7.66 -1.71 5.35
C ASP A 21 6.44 -2.52 5.81
N VAL A 22 5.64 -3.02 4.87
CA VAL A 22 4.34 -3.62 5.17
C VAL A 22 4.42 -5.14 5.28
N LEU A 23 5.03 -5.80 4.29
CA LEU A 23 5.14 -7.26 4.26
C LEU A 23 6.46 -7.68 3.61
N ALA A 24 7.15 -8.64 4.21
CA ALA A 24 8.31 -9.29 3.61
C ALA A 24 7.95 -10.67 3.04
N GLY A 25 8.59 -11.07 1.95
CA GLY A 25 8.63 -12.47 1.53
C GLY A 25 9.53 -13.28 2.47
N MET A 26 9.03 -14.43 2.92
CA MET A 26 9.70 -15.27 3.92
C MET A 26 9.90 -16.68 3.38
N SER A 27 10.96 -17.35 3.82
CA SER A 27 11.17 -18.75 3.48
C SER A 27 9.98 -19.61 3.87
N GLY A 28 9.55 -20.49 2.97
CA GLY A 28 8.39 -21.35 3.17
C GLY A 28 7.03 -20.64 3.19
N LYS A 29 6.95 -19.33 2.90
CA LYS A 29 5.69 -18.59 2.77
C LYS A 29 5.65 -17.81 1.46
N ASN A 30 4.78 -18.23 0.56
CA ASN A 30 4.52 -17.52 -0.68
C ASN A 30 3.47 -16.46 -0.43
N ARG A 31 3.89 -15.20 -0.38
CA ARG A 31 2.99 -14.05 -0.24
C ARG A 31 2.75 -13.38 -1.58
N VAL A 32 1.50 -13.05 -1.85
CA VAL A 32 1.11 -12.28 -3.03
C VAL A 32 0.17 -11.17 -2.59
N ILE A 33 0.53 -9.91 -2.82
CA ILE A 33 -0.39 -8.80 -2.58
C ILE A 33 -1.45 -8.84 -3.68
N LYS A 34 -2.71 -8.85 -3.27
CA LYS A 34 -3.87 -8.96 -4.17
C LYS A 34 -4.69 -7.68 -4.23
N PHE A 35 -4.72 -6.91 -3.15
CA PHE A 35 -5.53 -5.70 -3.07
C PHE A 35 -4.82 -4.60 -2.29
N LEU A 36 -5.01 -3.37 -2.76
CA LEU A 36 -4.73 -2.15 -2.01
C LEU A 36 -6.01 -1.34 -1.87
N GLY A 37 -6.16 -0.62 -0.77
CA GLY A 37 -7.31 0.24 -0.53
C GLY A 37 -6.97 1.38 0.41
N SER A 38 -7.81 2.40 0.38
CA SER A 38 -7.73 3.55 1.27
C SER A 38 -9.11 4.22 1.32
N PRO A 39 -9.49 4.88 2.42
CA PRO A 39 -10.55 5.88 2.36
C PRO A 39 -10.23 6.94 1.31
N THR A 40 -11.27 7.52 0.71
CA THR A 40 -11.09 8.58 -0.30
C THR A 40 -10.53 9.84 0.36
N HIS A 41 -9.49 10.41 -0.26
CA HIS A 41 -8.92 11.69 0.12
C HIS A 41 -8.58 12.51 -1.13
N THR A 42 -8.42 13.82 -0.98
CA THR A 42 -7.94 14.69 -2.05
C THR A 42 -6.41 14.80 -2.02
N ASN A 43 -5.81 15.11 -3.17
CA ASN A 43 -4.39 15.47 -3.29
C ASN A 43 -3.41 14.39 -2.81
N MET A 44 -3.70 13.12 -3.08
CA MET A 44 -2.90 12.01 -2.59
C MET A 44 -2.94 10.81 -3.55
N ASN A 45 -1.81 10.12 -3.64
CA ASN A 45 -1.70 8.87 -4.38
C ASN A 45 -1.27 7.75 -3.44
N VAL A 46 -1.86 6.56 -3.56
CA VAL A 46 -1.26 5.33 -3.01
C VAL A 46 0.00 5.04 -3.80
N ARG A 47 1.09 4.78 -3.08
CA ARG A 47 2.39 4.39 -3.64
C ARG A 47 2.74 3.03 -3.08
N ALA A 48 3.15 2.12 -3.94
CA ALA A 48 3.68 0.84 -3.51
C ALA A 48 4.91 0.43 -4.31
N TYR A 49 5.81 -0.25 -3.62
CA TYR A 49 7.11 -0.67 -4.09
C TYR A 49 7.33 -2.13 -3.74
N ARG A 50 8.01 -2.84 -4.65
CA ARG A 50 8.69 -4.09 -4.31
C ARG A 50 10.18 -3.78 -4.35
N ASP A 51 10.82 -3.87 -3.20
CA ASP A 51 12.19 -3.44 -2.99
C ASP A 51 12.35 -1.94 -3.36
N ALA A 52 13.11 -1.62 -4.42
CA ALA A 52 13.28 -0.26 -4.92
C ALA A 52 12.41 0.08 -6.14
N GLU A 53 11.68 -0.89 -6.69
CA GLU A 53 10.86 -0.70 -7.89
C GLU A 53 9.47 -0.20 -7.53
N GLN A 54 9.08 0.95 -8.08
CA GLN A 54 7.71 1.43 -8.00
C GLN A 54 6.80 0.62 -8.93
N ILE A 55 5.76 0.05 -8.33
CA ILE A 55 4.79 -0.79 -9.04
C ILE A 55 3.37 -0.28 -8.94
N VAL A 56 3.07 0.62 -7.99
CA VAL A 56 1.77 1.29 -7.87
C VAL A 56 1.98 2.79 -7.67
N ASP A 57 1.25 3.57 -8.48
CA ASP A 57 1.03 5.01 -8.31
C ASP A 57 -0.39 5.34 -8.76
N VAL A 58 -1.32 5.41 -7.82
CA VAL A 58 -2.75 5.54 -8.10
C VAL A 58 -3.37 6.61 -7.21
N ALA A 59 -4.08 7.56 -7.81
CA ALA A 59 -4.77 8.62 -7.08
C ALA A 59 -5.83 8.03 -6.14
N VAL A 60 -5.82 8.45 -4.86
CA VAL A 60 -6.74 7.88 -3.86
C VAL A 60 -8.19 8.33 -4.04
N THR A 61 -8.41 9.35 -4.88
CA THR A 61 -9.74 9.79 -5.32
C THR A 61 -10.50 8.72 -6.09
N LEU A 62 -9.81 7.71 -6.63
CA LEU A 62 -10.44 6.58 -7.29
C LEU A 62 -11.07 5.58 -6.31
N PHE A 63 -10.64 5.57 -5.04
CA PHE A 63 -11.19 4.68 -4.02
C PHE A 63 -12.55 5.17 -3.52
N THR A 64 -13.59 4.98 -4.33
CA THR A 64 -14.97 5.39 -4.02
C THR A 64 -15.77 4.23 -3.41
N ASP A 65 -17.02 4.49 -3.02
CA ASP A 65 -17.96 3.45 -2.58
C ASP A 65 -18.20 2.36 -3.65
N TYR A 66 -17.98 2.69 -4.93
CA TYR A 66 -18.11 1.75 -6.05
C TYR A 66 -16.78 1.10 -6.47
N PHE A 67 -15.64 1.62 -5.99
CA PHE A 67 -14.31 1.11 -6.34
C PHE A 67 -13.38 1.17 -5.12
N THR A 68 -13.70 0.43 -4.08
CA THR A 68 -13.01 0.56 -2.77
C THR A 68 -11.64 -0.13 -2.73
N LEU A 69 -11.38 -1.05 -3.67
CA LEU A 69 -10.16 -1.85 -3.71
C LEU A 69 -9.55 -1.83 -5.12
N LEU A 70 -8.24 -1.58 -5.17
CA LEU A 70 -7.41 -1.71 -6.35
C LEU A 70 -6.88 -3.15 -6.40
N PRO A 71 -7.33 -3.99 -7.34
CA PRO A 71 -6.75 -5.31 -7.54
C PRO A 71 -5.32 -5.19 -8.09
N VAL A 72 -4.42 -5.97 -7.54
CA VAL A 72 -3.01 -6.08 -7.94
C VAL A 72 -2.57 -7.54 -7.91
N ASP A 73 -1.41 -7.85 -8.48
CA ASP A 73 -0.80 -9.19 -8.41
C ASP A 73 0.71 -9.06 -8.21
N ILE A 74 1.13 -8.92 -6.96
CA ILE A 74 2.52 -8.61 -6.61
C ILE A 74 3.07 -9.75 -5.76
N PRO A 75 3.76 -10.72 -6.37
CA PRO A 75 4.40 -11.80 -5.62
C PRO A 75 5.66 -11.27 -4.91
N LEU A 76 5.89 -11.80 -3.71
CA LEU A 76 7.07 -11.55 -2.89
C LEU A 76 7.87 -12.84 -2.74
N ALA A 77 9.08 -12.86 -3.30
CA ALA A 77 10.05 -13.92 -3.06
C ALA A 77 10.75 -13.73 -1.71
N GLU A 78 11.41 -14.78 -1.21
CA GLU A 78 12.22 -14.70 0.02
C GLU A 78 13.23 -13.55 -0.05
N GLY A 79 13.23 -12.70 0.98
CA GLY A 79 14.10 -11.53 1.07
C GLY A 79 13.56 -10.27 0.38
N GLN A 80 12.48 -10.36 -0.40
CA GLN A 80 11.83 -9.18 -0.98
C GLN A 80 10.93 -8.48 0.02
N LEU A 81 10.84 -7.16 -0.11
CA LEU A 81 10.06 -6.32 0.78
C LEU A 81 9.01 -5.53 0.00
N PHE A 82 7.76 -5.67 0.43
CA PHE A 82 6.68 -4.82 -0.02
C PHE A 82 6.58 -3.59 0.88
N LYS A 83 6.79 -2.43 0.27
CA LYS A 83 6.60 -1.14 0.93
C LYS A 83 5.40 -0.44 0.34
N ALA A 84 4.58 0.18 1.17
CA ALA A 84 3.44 0.92 0.69
C ALA A 84 3.07 2.07 1.63
N GLY A 85 2.38 3.05 1.06
CA GLY A 85 1.91 4.22 1.77
C GLY A 85 1.33 5.23 0.79
N PHE A 86 1.59 6.51 1.01
CA PHE A 86 1.05 7.56 0.16
C PHE A 86 2.07 8.65 -0.17
N LYS A 87 1.86 9.28 -1.33
CA LYS A 87 2.48 10.55 -1.69
C LYS A 87 1.44 11.65 -1.61
N MET A 88 1.70 12.65 -0.77
CA MET A 88 0.91 13.86 -0.73
C MET A 88 1.29 14.83 -1.86
N THR A 89 0.29 15.52 -2.38
CA THR A 89 0.45 16.59 -3.37
C THR A 89 -0.05 17.94 -2.84
N ALA A 90 -0.27 18.04 -1.53
CA ALA A 90 -0.67 19.24 -0.81
C ALA A 90 -0.02 19.28 0.59
N ALA A 91 -0.11 20.43 1.25
CA ALA A 91 0.32 20.63 2.63
C ALA A 91 -0.69 20.05 3.65
N GLY A 92 -0.19 19.52 4.76
CA GLY A 92 -0.99 19.07 5.89
C GLY A 92 -0.40 17.87 6.64
N THR A 93 -0.19 18.02 7.95
CA THR A 93 0.15 16.89 8.84
C THR A 93 -1.10 16.09 9.18
N THR A 94 -1.01 14.77 9.02
CA THR A 94 -2.19 13.92 9.20
C THR A 94 -1.81 12.44 9.23
N THR A 95 -2.72 11.58 9.68
CA THR A 95 -2.56 10.13 9.58
C THR A 95 -3.60 9.55 8.61
N ARG A 96 -3.17 8.61 7.77
CA ARG A 96 -3.99 7.95 6.75
C ARG A 96 -3.92 6.44 6.91
N LEU A 97 -5.01 5.76 6.56
CA LEU A 97 -5.10 4.31 6.67
C LEU A 97 -4.93 3.68 5.29
N LEU A 98 -3.92 2.84 5.15
CA LEU A 98 -3.74 1.97 3.99
C LEU A 98 -4.26 0.58 4.33
N ILE A 99 -5.08 0.02 3.45
CA ILE A 99 -5.59 -1.35 3.55
C ILE A 99 -4.81 -2.22 2.57
N VAL A 100 -4.32 -3.37 3.03
CA VAL A 100 -3.59 -4.33 2.19
C VAL A 100 -4.22 -5.71 2.33
N GLY A 101 -4.68 -6.25 1.20
CA GLY A 101 -5.14 -7.63 1.08
C GLY A 101 -4.07 -8.49 0.41
N TYR A 102 -3.71 -9.62 1.02
CA TYR A 102 -2.69 -10.51 0.51
C TYR A 102 -3.04 -11.97 0.72
N GLU A 103 -2.57 -12.83 -0.18
CA GLU A 103 -2.62 -14.27 0.00
C GLU A 103 -1.30 -14.77 0.56
N GLU A 104 -1.38 -15.77 1.44
CA GLU A 104 -0.24 -16.51 1.94
C GLU A 104 -0.53 -18.01 1.80
N THR A 105 0.43 -18.73 1.22
CA THR A 105 0.45 -20.20 1.15
C THR A 105 1.81 -20.73 1.62
N GLY A 106 1.81 -21.93 2.22
CA GLY A 106 2.95 -22.49 2.93
C GLY A 106 2.62 -22.79 4.38
#